data_AF-X1APN2-F1
#
_entry.id   AF-X1APN2-F1
#
_cell.length_a   1.000
_cell.length_b   1.000
_cell.length_c   1.000
_cell.angle_alpha   90.00
_cell.angle_beta   90.00
_cell.angle_gamma   90.00
#
_symmetry.space_group_name_H-M   'P 1'
#
loop_
_entity.id
_entity.type
_entity.pdbx_description
1 polymer ?
#
loop_
_entity_poly.entity_id
_entity_poly.type
_entity_poly.pdbx_seq_one_letter_code
_entity_poly.pdbx_strand_id
1 'polypeptide(L)' 'MPFRLHVVRHAEGTHNPKHDTTILDPPLTVTGVEQSKQLDHDFRFKDAVGIIITSPLR' A
#
# COMPACT_ATOMS: atom_id res chain seq x y z
N MET A 1 -4.95 27.19 4.63
CA MET A 1 -5.21 25.84 4.09
C MET A 1 -4.54 24.82 5.00
N PRO A 2 -5.25 23.81 5.54
CA PRO A 2 -4.60 22.80 6.37
C PRO A 2 -3.72 21.91 5.50
N PHE A 3 -2.48 21.68 5.93
CA PHE A 3 -1.64 20.64 5.36
C PHE A 3 -2.21 19.28 5.73
N ARG A 4 -2.19 18.34 4.78
CA ARG A 4 -2.70 16.97 4.99
C ARG A 4 -1.65 15.95 4.63
N LEU A 5 -1.39 15.03 5.55
CA LEU A 5 -0.54 13.87 5.34
C LEU A 5 -1.41 12.61 5.36
N HIS A 6 -1.31 11.82 4.29
CA HIS A 6 -1.95 10.52 4.20
C HIS A 6 -0.88 9.44 4.42
N VAL A 7 -1.14 8.51 5.35
CA VAL A 7 -0.26 7.38 5.63
C VAL A 7 -0.96 6.11 5.17
N VAL A 8 -0.28 5.36 4.30
CA VAL A 8 -0.80 4.12 3.71
C VAL A 8 0.16 2.99 4.05
N ARG A 9 -0.37 1.89 4.56
CA ARG A 9 0.36 0.62 4.72
C ARG A 9 0.20 -0.18 3.42
N HIS A 10 1.25 -0.91 3.02
CA HIS A 10 1.14 -1.87 1.92
C HIS A 10 0.03 -2.90 2.17
N ALA A 11 -0.55 -3.42 1.10
CA ALA A 11 -1.58 -4.45 1.12
C ALA A 11 -1.00 -5.84 1.49
N GLU A 12 -1.80 -6.90 1.42
CA GLU A 12 -1.34 -8.25 1.73
C GLU A 12 -0.13 -8.68 0.87
N GLY A 13 1.03 -8.84 1.52
CA GLY A 13 2.22 -9.47 0.96
C GLY A 13 2.20 -10.98 1.15
N THR A 14 2.95 -11.70 0.32
CA THR A 14 3.07 -13.17 0.36
C THR A 14 3.52 -13.74 1.72
N HIS A 15 4.19 -12.93 2.54
CA HIS A 15 4.56 -13.27 3.91
C HIS A 15 3.40 -13.20 4.92
N ASN A 16 2.35 -12.41 4.66
CA ASN A 16 1.31 -12.12 5.64
C ASN A 16 0.42 -13.34 5.97
N PRO A 17 -0.08 -14.14 5.01
CA PRO A 17 -0.99 -15.26 5.31
C PRO A 17 -0.40 -16.28 6.29
N LYS A 18 0.92 -16.51 6.22
CA LYS A 18 1.64 -17.47 7.09
C LYS A 18 2.45 -16.81 8.20
N HIS A 19 2.43 -15.47 8.29
CA HIS A 19 3.33 -14.70 9.16
C HIS A 19 4.80 -15.10 9.00
N ASP A 20 5.21 -15.38 7.76
CA ASP A 20 6.55 -15.85 7.45
C ASP A 20 7.53 -14.69 7.33
N THR A 21 8.17 -14.36 8.45
CA THR A 21 9.15 -13.25 8.54
C THR A 21 10.47 -13.52 7.82
N THR A 22 10.65 -14.70 7.22
CA THR A 22 11.87 -15.05 6.48
C THR A 22 11.86 -14.59 5.03
N ILE A 23 10.68 -14.29 4.47
CA ILE A 23 10.54 -13.83 3.09
C ILE A 23 10.92 -12.35 3.01
N LEU A 24 12.11 -12.09 2.47
CA LEU A 24 12.62 -10.74 2.23
C LEU A 24 11.99 -10.13 0.98
N ASP A 25 11.65 -8.83 1.05
CA ASP A 25 11.00 -8.08 -0.04
C ASP A 25 9.82 -8.85 -0.70
N PRO A 26 8.85 -9.32 0.13
CA PRO A 26 7.81 -10.22 -0.32
C PRO A 26 6.86 -9.50 -1.29
N PRO A 27 6.60 -10.05 -2.48
CA PRO A 27 5.63 -9.44 -3.40
C PRO A 27 4.22 -9.47 -2.80
N LEU A 28 3.34 -8.60 -3.29
CA LEU A 28 1.91 -8.67 -2.99
C LEU A 28 1.29 -9.98 -3.47
N THR A 29 0.32 -10.48 -2.71
CA THR A 29 -0.56 -11.56 -3.18
C THR A 29 -1.54 -11.01 -4.23
N VAL A 30 -2.28 -11.91 -4.91
CA VAL A 30 -3.40 -11.50 -5.78
C VAL A 30 -4.42 -10.67 -4.99
N THR A 31 -4.73 -11.09 -3.76
CA THR A 31 -5.59 -10.34 -2.83
C THR A 31 -5.00 -8.96 -2.51
N GLY A 32 -3.70 -8.86 -2.25
CA GLY A 32 -3.03 -7.59 -1.98
C GLY A 32 -3.07 -6.62 -3.15
N VAL A 33 -2.98 -7.12 -4.38
CA VAL A 33 -3.15 -6.30 -5.58
C VAL A 33 -4.57 -5.76 -5.68
N GLU A 34 -5.59 -6.59 -5.45
CA GLU A 34 -6.99 -6.13 -5.47
C GLU A 34 -7.30 -5.14 -4.34
N GLN A 35 -6.74 -5.33 -3.14
CA GLN A 35 -6.82 -4.36 -2.04
C GLN A 35 -6.23 -3.00 -2.44
N SER A 36 -5.11 -2.99 -3.17
CA SER A 36 -4.48 -1.76 -3.65
C SER A 36 -5.32 -1.05 -4.70
N LYS A 37 -5.97 -1.79 -5.60
CA LYS A 37 -6.94 -1.23 -6.57
C LYS A 37 -8.17 -0.65 -5.88
N GLN A 38 -8.67 -1.34 -4.85
CA GLN A 38 -9.80 -0.84 -4.06
C GLN A 38 -9.45 0.47 -3.34
N LEU A 39 -8.22 0.60 -2.83
CA LEU A 39 -7.73 1.85 -2.25
C LEU A 39 -7.74 2.99 -3.28
N ASP A 40 -7.28 2.76 -4.52
CA ASP A 40 -7.37 3.78 -5.58
C ASP A 40 -8.82 4.21 -5.82
N HIS A 41 -9.76 3.27 -5.85
CA HIS A 41 -11.17 3.59 -6.02
C HIS A 41 -11.73 4.44 -4.84
N ASP A 42 -11.40 4.07 -3.61
CA ASP A 42 -12.00 4.64 -2.41
C ASP A 42 -11.30 5.92 -1.91
N PHE A 43 -10.05 6.15 -2.32
CA PHE A 43 -9.25 7.26 -1.84
C PHE A 43 -9.64 8.59 -2.49
N ARG A 44 -10.56 9.29 -1.83
CA ARG A 44 -11.19 10.56 -2.27
C ARG A 44 -10.24 11.74 -2.50
N PHE A 45 -8.98 11.63 -2.10
CA PHE A 45 -8.01 12.71 -2.20
C PHE A 45 -6.92 12.46 -3.24
N LYS A 46 -7.04 11.41 -4.06
CA LYS A 46 -6.03 11.05 -5.06
C LYS A 46 -5.69 12.19 -6.02
N ASP A 47 -6.68 13.00 -6.41
CA ASP A 47 -6.47 14.15 -7.30
C ASP A 47 -5.88 15.38 -6.59
N ALA A 48 -5.71 15.33 -5.26
CA ALA A 48 -5.19 16.41 -4.43
C ALA A 48 -3.84 16.07 -3.78
N VAL A 49 -3.14 15.05 -4.27
CA VAL A 49 -1.81 14.65 -3.79
C VAL A 49 -0.73 15.34 -4.63
N GLY A 50 0.09 16.19 -3.99
CA GLY A 50 1.22 16.84 -4.65
C GLY A 50 2.53 16.05 -4.62
N ILE A 51 2.73 15.20 -3.60
CA ILE A 51 3.93 14.38 -3.42
C ILE A 51 3.54 13.00 -2.90
N ILE A 52 4.19 11.97 -3.44
CA ILE A 52 4.13 10.59 -2.97
C ILE A 52 5.54 10.17 -2.57
N ILE A 53 5.69 9.60 -1.37
CA ILE A 53 6.92 9.00 -0.86
C ILE A 53 6.60 7.55 -0.52
N THR A 54 7.42 6.62 -1.00
CA THR A 54 7.25 5.18 -0.74
C THR A 54 8.53 4.58 -0.19
N SER A 55 8.40 3.46 0.53
CA SER A 55 9.53 2.61 0.88
C SER A 55 10.20 2.03 -0.37
N PRO A 56 11.49 1.65 -0.33
CA PRO A 56 12.17 1.03 -1.47
C PRO A 56 11.76 -0.43 -1.74
N LEU A 57 10.80 -0.96 -0.97
CA LEU A 57 10.29 -2.33 -1.10
C LEU A 57 9.32 -2.44 -2.30
N ARG A 58 9.24 -3.64 -2.87
CA ARG A 58 8.40 -3.94 -4.05
C ARG A 58 6.90 -3.95 -3.75
#